data_AF-A0A9W9DY53-F1
#
_entry.id   AF-A0A9W9DY53-F1
#
_cell.length_a   1.000
_cell.length_b   1.000
_cell.length_c   1.000
_cell.angle_alpha   90.00
_cell.angle_beta   90.00
_cell.angle_gamma   90.00
#
_symmetry.space_group_name_H-M   'P 1'
#
loop_
_entity.id
_entity.type
_entity.pdbx_description
1 polymer ?
#
loop_
_entity_poly.entity_id
_entity_poly.type
_entity_poly.pdbx_seq_one_letter_code
_entity_poly.pdbx_strand_id
1 'polypeptide(L)'
;MFSFRHASRRDMILILVGASVVHILSVYTGNKIRIDTVADGLDFVPPHVGGIAATTILHHAPGYTLFQNLYMSNGTLHIVSPNPSSFPPIRHIISTSLPATSSPENIALREPTPQIMDFLDLDKADTRWGRGRGVFSVKGNTVLFNDPDQFLGHYYHFVAELWFGVQVFWDGAFGRREEERIPKWGGMDLGDWNWNAYPISSQVDHPAFYEQCPSTSSPPINRAIFMHTSSSGWRDTPGFNAYFLRAAFPSMSIEHEEDWEDRATTDQKAFHFPLVLLVDRSAAFRDDMTGSHTQRTAAQAWEYMRNTGRLRGEKVGGWWHCLRKEVWRFAGVEEDGVEGKAALAGGTLPKPNKILITYISRQSGSRRKLTTDSHDGLVQVLKEFVGVWNAERREREERNQRRERNQHENTTVEREKRHREVKDIEMELIVMEAEKLTKDEQIQVISRTTILLGPHGNGLTHLVFMPPTQYSTIIEIFYPGGFAHDYHWTSRALGMRWVGVWNDSSFTYPNEPNVDYPEGFQEDYIPVHGKTVVNVIEDVFRR
;
A
#
# COMPACT_ATOMS: atom_id res chain seq x y z
N MET A 1 -15.65 -42.26 -17.88
CA MET A 1 -15.40 -42.69 -19.27
C MET A 1 -15.16 -41.43 -20.09
N PHE A 2 -13.90 -41.02 -20.30
CA PHE A 2 -13.56 -39.81 -21.06
C PHE A 2 -13.54 -40.12 -22.56
N SER A 3 -14.15 -39.26 -23.37
CA SER A 3 -14.26 -39.42 -24.84
C SER A 3 -13.01 -38.83 -25.52
N PHE A 4 -12.08 -39.68 -25.95
CA PHE A 4 -10.81 -39.29 -26.60
C PHE A 4 -10.95 -39.02 -28.11
N ARG A 5 -11.93 -38.24 -28.53
CA ARG A 5 -12.17 -38.04 -29.98
C ARG A 5 -11.20 -37.08 -30.68
N HIS A 6 -10.33 -36.36 -29.96
CA HIS A 6 -9.46 -35.32 -30.55
C HIS A 6 -8.01 -35.31 -30.01
N ALA A 7 -7.56 -36.36 -29.30
CA ALA A 7 -6.19 -36.39 -28.78
C ALA A 7 -5.19 -36.72 -29.89
N SER A 8 -4.13 -35.90 -30.05
CA SER A 8 -3.07 -36.21 -31.01
C SER A 8 -2.25 -37.43 -30.53
N ARG A 9 -1.52 -38.08 -31.45
CA ARG A 9 -0.69 -39.25 -31.12
C ARG A 9 0.37 -38.93 -30.05
N ARG A 10 0.82 -37.67 -29.98
CA ARG A 10 1.76 -37.15 -28.98
C ARG A 10 1.09 -37.03 -27.59
N ASP A 11 -0.16 -36.59 -27.54
CA ASP A 11 -0.90 -36.43 -26.28
C ASP A 11 -1.21 -37.79 -25.66
N MET A 12 -1.57 -38.78 -26.49
CA MET A 12 -1.78 -40.16 -26.02
C MET A 12 -0.50 -40.77 -25.43
N ILE A 13 0.67 -40.47 -25.99
CA ILE A 13 1.96 -40.93 -25.47
C ILE A 13 2.27 -40.24 -24.13
N LEU A 14 2.07 -38.93 -24.02
CA LEU A 14 2.32 -38.19 -22.78
C LEU A 14 1.38 -38.63 -21.64
N ILE A 15 0.12 -38.90 -21.95
CA ILE A 15 -0.85 -39.44 -20.99
C ILE A 15 -0.43 -40.85 -20.53
N LEU A 16 0.00 -41.71 -21.46
CA LEU A 16 0.50 -43.06 -21.12
C LEU A 16 1.76 -43.02 -20.28
N VAL A 17 2.71 -42.13 -20.59
CA VAL A 17 3.93 -41.93 -19.79
C VAL A 17 3.58 -41.41 -18.40
N GLY A 18 2.72 -40.38 -18.30
CA GLY A 18 2.29 -39.81 -17.01
C GLY A 18 1.56 -40.83 -16.13
N ALA A 19 0.63 -41.59 -16.70
CA ALA A 19 -0.07 -42.66 -16.01
C ALA A 19 0.87 -43.78 -15.54
N SER A 20 1.87 -44.13 -16.35
CA SER A 20 2.86 -45.15 -16.01
C SER A 20 3.77 -44.70 -14.85
N VAL A 21 4.20 -43.43 -14.85
CA VAL A 21 5.00 -42.85 -13.76
C VAL A 21 4.22 -42.81 -12.45
N VAL A 22 2.96 -42.38 -12.47
CA VAL A 22 2.10 -42.35 -11.27
C VAL A 22 1.83 -43.77 -10.74
N HIS A 23 1.64 -44.75 -11.63
CA HIS A 23 1.47 -46.15 -11.22
C HIS A 23 2.73 -46.72 -10.57
N ILE A 24 3.91 -46.52 -11.18
CA ILE A 24 5.20 -46.96 -10.64
C ILE A 24 5.45 -46.34 -9.26
N LEU A 25 5.21 -45.03 -9.10
CA LEU A 25 5.35 -44.32 -7.83
C LEU A 25 4.38 -44.83 -6.75
N SER A 26 3.13 -45.15 -7.10
CA SER A 26 2.16 -45.70 -6.14
C SER A 26 2.53 -47.11 -5.69
N VAL A 27 3.07 -47.95 -6.59
CA VAL A 27 3.54 -49.30 -6.26
C VAL A 27 4.78 -49.26 -5.36
N TYR A 28 5.72 -48.34 -5.61
CA TYR A 28 6.96 -48.25 -4.85
C TYR A 28 6.81 -47.64 -3.45
N THR A 29 5.83 -46.75 -3.27
CA THR A 29 5.65 -45.99 -2.01
C THR A 29 4.57 -46.57 -1.08
N GLY A 30 3.83 -47.59 -1.53
CA GLY A 30 2.75 -48.21 -0.74
C GLY A 30 1.54 -47.31 -0.46
N ASN A 31 1.57 -46.06 -0.93
CA ASN A 31 0.53 -45.07 -0.72
C ASN A 31 -0.33 -44.89 -1.99
N LYS A 32 -1.65 -44.82 -1.83
CA LYS A 32 -2.57 -44.36 -2.89
C LYS A 32 -2.33 -42.87 -3.09
N ILE A 33 -1.66 -42.49 -4.17
CA ILE A 33 -1.53 -41.09 -4.58
C ILE A 33 -2.93 -40.60 -4.99
N ARG A 34 -3.59 -39.84 -4.12
CA ARG A 34 -4.79 -39.08 -4.50
C ARG A 34 -4.34 -37.83 -5.26
N ILE A 35 -4.77 -37.73 -6.51
CA ILE A 35 -4.71 -36.47 -7.26
C ILE A 35 -5.91 -35.66 -6.78
N ASP A 36 -5.78 -35.01 -5.64
CA ASP A 36 -6.73 -33.98 -5.24
C ASP A 36 -6.54 -32.81 -6.21
N THR A 37 -7.63 -32.46 -6.90
CA THR A 37 -7.64 -31.50 -7.99
C THR A 37 -7.37 -30.12 -7.39
N VAL A 38 -6.17 -29.57 -7.61
CA VAL A 38 -5.91 -28.13 -7.47
C VAL A 38 -6.64 -27.45 -8.62
N ALA A 39 -7.95 -27.27 -8.47
CA ALA A 39 -8.84 -26.69 -9.47
C ALA A 39 -9.81 -25.67 -8.84
N ASP A 40 -9.35 -24.94 -7.82
CA ASP A 40 -9.97 -23.70 -7.39
C ASP A 40 -8.86 -22.63 -7.32
N GLY A 41 -8.77 -21.78 -8.33
CA GLY A 41 -7.99 -20.55 -8.21
C GLY A 41 -7.45 -19.90 -9.48
N LEU A 42 -7.21 -20.63 -10.56
CA LEU A 42 -6.81 -20.07 -11.86
C LEU A 42 -7.25 -21.05 -12.95
N ASP A 43 -8.30 -20.72 -13.70
CA ASP A 43 -8.54 -21.34 -14.99
C ASP A 43 -7.38 -20.95 -15.90
N PHE A 44 -6.36 -21.80 -15.93
CA PHE A 44 -5.32 -21.73 -16.95
C PHE A 44 -5.99 -22.14 -18.26
N VAL A 45 -6.62 -21.18 -18.93
CA VAL A 45 -7.11 -21.37 -20.29
C VAL A 45 -5.88 -21.74 -21.12
N PRO A 46 -5.79 -22.98 -21.67
CA PRO A 46 -4.65 -23.35 -22.48
C PRO A 46 -4.56 -22.37 -23.65
N PRO A 47 -3.36 -21.99 -24.10
CA PRO A 47 -3.22 -21.08 -25.23
C PRO A 47 -3.98 -21.68 -26.42
N HIS A 48 -5.05 -21.02 -26.85
CA HIS A 48 -5.76 -21.41 -28.05
C HIS A 48 -4.74 -21.43 -29.18
N VAL A 49 -4.59 -22.60 -29.79
CA VAL A 49 -3.72 -22.83 -30.93
C VAL A 49 -4.20 -21.93 -32.08
N GLY A 50 -3.55 -20.78 -32.25
CA GLY A 50 -3.59 -19.97 -33.47
C GLY A 50 -4.52 -18.75 -33.51
N GLY A 51 -5.07 -18.26 -32.39
CA GLY A 51 -5.94 -17.07 -32.38
C GLY A 51 -5.56 -16.01 -31.34
N ILE A 52 -5.99 -14.77 -31.55
CA ILE A 52 -5.84 -13.67 -30.58
C ILE A 52 -6.82 -13.90 -29.42
N ALA A 53 -6.31 -13.83 -28.19
CA ALA A 53 -7.14 -14.00 -27.00
C ALA A 53 -8.00 -12.76 -26.75
N ALA A 54 -9.22 -12.97 -26.28
CA ALA A 54 -10.04 -11.88 -25.81
C ALA A 54 -9.44 -11.29 -24.51
N THR A 55 -9.51 -9.97 -24.40
CA THR A 55 -9.21 -9.25 -23.17
C THR A 55 -10.29 -9.57 -22.12
N THR A 56 -9.88 -9.77 -20.87
CA THR A 56 -10.80 -9.86 -19.72
C THR A 56 -10.34 -8.91 -18.62
N ILE A 57 -11.25 -8.53 -17.73
CA ILE A 57 -10.92 -7.78 -16.51
C ILE A 57 -11.08 -8.74 -15.33
N LEU A 58 -10.02 -8.87 -14.54
CA LEU A 58 -10.07 -9.60 -13.26
C LEU A 58 -10.69 -8.72 -12.17
N HIS A 59 -10.23 -7.48 -12.08
CA HIS A 59 -10.67 -6.51 -11.10
C HIS A 59 -10.62 -5.10 -11.69
N HIS A 60 -11.58 -4.27 -11.31
CA HIS A 60 -11.65 -2.88 -11.74
C HIS A 60 -12.16 -1.99 -10.60
N ALA A 61 -11.44 -0.91 -10.38
CA ALA A 61 -11.93 0.31 -9.75
C ALA A 61 -11.50 1.49 -10.64
N PRO A 62 -12.17 2.65 -10.58
CA PRO A 62 -11.75 3.82 -11.35
C PRO A 62 -10.24 4.12 -11.22
N GLY A 63 -9.53 4.19 -12.34
CA GLY A 63 -8.07 4.37 -12.37
C GLY A 63 -7.21 3.16 -11.97
N TYR A 64 -7.80 2.00 -11.66
CA TYR A 64 -7.10 0.74 -11.38
C TYR A 64 -7.79 -0.42 -12.08
N THR A 65 -7.21 -0.92 -13.18
CA THR A 65 -7.81 -2.03 -13.93
C THR A 65 -6.80 -3.14 -14.18
N LEU A 66 -7.09 -4.33 -13.65
CA LEU A 66 -6.29 -5.53 -13.85
C LEU A 66 -6.86 -6.33 -15.02
N PHE A 67 -6.19 -6.27 -16.16
CA PHE A 67 -6.54 -6.98 -17.37
C PHE A 67 -5.80 -8.31 -17.48
N GLN A 68 -6.46 -9.30 -18.09
CA GLN A 68 -5.76 -10.37 -18.82
C GLN A 68 -5.86 -10.12 -20.32
N ASN A 69 -4.76 -10.33 -21.03
CA ASN A 69 -4.63 -10.15 -22.48
C ASN A 69 -4.97 -8.73 -22.97
N LEU A 70 -4.18 -7.73 -22.56
CA LEU A 70 -4.26 -6.38 -23.13
C LEU A 70 -3.30 -6.25 -24.31
N TYR A 71 -3.71 -5.54 -25.37
CA TYR A 71 -2.90 -5.37 -26.58
C TYR A 71 -2.54 -3.90 -26.76
N MET A 72 -1.34 -3.61 -27.26
CA MET A 72 -0.89 -2.26 -27.61
C MET A 72 -0.38 -2.26 -29.05
N SER A 73 -0.85 -1.33 -29.87
CA SER A 73 -0.38 -1.17 -31.26
C SER A 73 -0.44 0.29 -31.65
N ASN A 74 0.64 0.81 -32.24
CA ASN A 74 0.75 2.21 -32.67
C ASN A 74 0.45 3.22 -31.54
N GLY A 75 0.86 2.91 -30.30
CA GLY A 75 0.60 3.75 -29.11
C GLY A 75 -0.80 3.59 -28.50
N THR A 76 -1.75 2.95 -29.20
CA THR A 76 -3.12 2.73 -28.72
C THR A 76 -3.23 1.41 -27.96
N LEU A 77 -3.84 1.44 -26.77
CA LEU A 77 -4.27 0.26 -26.04
C LEU A 77 -5.58 -0.29 -26.63
N HIS A 78 -5.63 -1.58 -26.91
CA HIS A 78 -6.77 -2.24 -27.51
C HIS A 78 -7.35 -3.27 -26.55
N ILE A 79 -8.62 -3.08 -26.18
CA ILE A 79 -9.44 -4.09 -25.50
C ILE A 79 -10.06 -4.97 -26.59
N VAL A 80 -9.54 -6.19 -26.73
CA VAL A 80 -10.03 -7.14 -27.74
C VAL A 80 -11.24 -7.87 -27.18
N SER A 81 -12.45 -7.52 -27.60
CA SER A 81 -13.68 -8.10 -27.04
C SER A 81 -14.82 -8.09 -28.06
N PRO A 82 -15.62 -9.18 -28.13
CA PRO A 82 -16.86 -9.19 -28.92
C PRO A 82 -18.00 -8.43 -28.22
N ASN A 83 -17.84 -8.04 -26.96
CA ASN A 83 -18.85 -7.34 -26.18
C ASN A 83 -18.25 -6.14 -25.43
N PRO A 84 -18.08 -4.98 -26.09
CA PRO A 84 -17.59 -3.76 -25.44
C PRO A 84 -18.45 -3.31 -24.25
N SER A 85 -19.76 -3.59 -24.28
CA SER A 85 -20.69 -3.15 -23.24
C SER A 85 -20.54 -3.87 -21.90
N SER A 86 -19.81 -4.99 -21.85
CA SER A 86 -19.51 -5.69 -20.60
C SER A 86 -18.32 -5.10 -19.84
N PHE A 87 -17.65 -4.08 -20.40
CA PHE A 87 -16.51 -3.42 -19.79
C PHE A 87 -16.93 -2.10 -19.13
N PRO A 88 -16.22 -1.65 -18.09
CA PRO A 88 -16.39 -0.31 -17.57
C PRO A 88 -16.21 0.75 -18.67
N PRO A 89 -16.87 1.91 -18.57
CA PRO A 89 -16.59 3.02 -19.46
C PRO A 89 -15.10 3.34 -19.51
N ILE A 90 -14.52 3.55 -20.70
CA ILE A 90 -13.06 3.80 -20.86
C ILE A 90 -12.59 4.98 -20.00
N ARG A 91 -13.46 5.99 -19.78
CA ARG A 91 -13.18 7.10 -18.88
C ARG A 91 -12.91 6.68 -17.42
N HIS A 92 -13.40 5.54 -16.94
CA HIS A 92 -13.02 5.05 -15.61
C HIS A 92 -11.75 4.20 -15.64
N ILE A 93 -11.20 3.92 -16.82
CA ILE A 93 -10.00 3.09 -16.99
C ILE A 93 -8.75 3.96 -17.22
N ILE A 94 -8.82 4.94 -18.11
CA ILE A 94 -7.66 5.73 -18.57
C ILE A 94 -8.04 7.18 -18.95
N SER A 95 -7.04 8.04 -19.05
CA SER A 95 -7.12 9.45 -19.47
C SER A 95 -6.05 9.79 -20.53
N THR A 96 -6.02 11.05 -21.00
CA THR A 96 -5.02 11.52 -21.98
C THR A 96 -3.63 11.84 -21.41
N SER A 97 -3.35 11.41 -20.18
CA SER A 97 -2.08 11.60 -19.45
C SER A 97 -1.60 13.05 -19.30
N LEU A 98 -2.45 14.04 -19.58
CA LEU A 98 -2.13 15.45 -19.35
C LEU A 98 -1.95 15.75 -17.85
N PRO A 99 -1.12 16.76 -17.50
CA PRO A 99 -1.03 17.26 -16.13
C PRO A 99 -2.42 17.57 -15.56
N ALA A 100 -2.71 17.04 -14.38
CA ALA A 100 -3.99 17.22 -13.72
C ALA A 100 -4.02 18.58 -13.03
N THR A 101 -4.87 19.47 -13.54
CA THR A 101 -5.25 20.72 -12.88
C THR A 101 -6.76 20.75 -12.71
N SER A 102 -7.25 21.57 -11.79
CA SER A 102 -8.67 21.65 -11.43
C SER A 102 -9.51 22.52 -12.38
N SER A 103 -8.92 23.08 -13.44
CA SER A 103 -9.69 23.90 -14.39
C SER A 103 -10.67 23.04 -15.19
N PRO A 104 -11.91 23.50 -15.44
CA PRO A 104 -12.89 22.75 -16.24
C PRO A 104 -12.37 22.37 -17.63
N GLU A 105 -11.57 23.26 -18.25
CA GLU A 105 -10.92 23.01 -19.54
C GLU A 105 -9.94 21.85 -19.47
N ASN A 106 -9.04 21.81 -18.47
CA ASN A 106 -8.10 20.71 -18.30
C ASN A 106 -8.81 19.39 -17.98
N ILE A 107 -9.86 19.42 -17.16
CA ILE A 107 -10.67 18.24 -16.85
C ILE A 107 -11.28 17.67 -18.14
N ALA A 108 -11.83 18.52 -19.02
CA ALA A 108 -12.39 18.10 -20.30
C ALA A 108 -11.31 17.53 -21.24
N LEU A 109 -10.13 18.14 -21.31
CA LEU A 109 -9.01 17.66 -22.12
C LEU A 109 -8.45 16.29 -21.66
N ARG A 110 -8.73 15.88 -20.42
CA ARG A 110 -8.35 14.58 -19.85
C ARG A 110 -9.32 13.45 -20.18
N GLU A 111 -10.41 13.70 -20.89
CA GLU A 111 -11.29 12.63 -21.40
C GLU A 111 -10.56 11.77 -22.44
N PRO A 112 -10.57 10.43 -22.28
CA PRO A 112 -9.82 9.55 -23.14
C PRO A 112 -10.37 9.58 -24.57
N THR A 113 -9.49 9.36 -25.53
CA THR A 113 -9.83 9.29 -26.94
C THR A 113 -9.50 7.90 -27.51
N PRO A 114 -10.11 7.50 -28.65
CA PRO A 114 -9.78 6.23 -29.30
C PRO A 114 -8.30 6.06 -29.69
N GLN A 115 -7.52 7.15 -29.74
CA GLN A 115 -6.08 7.10 -30.00
C GLN A 115 -5.29 6.50 -28.81
N ILE A 116 -5.83 6.58 -27.61
CA ILE A 116 -5.15 6.11 -26.38
C ILE A 116 -5.70 4.76 -25.95
N MET A 117 -7.01 4.58 -26.01
CA MET A 117 -7.64 3.28 -25.77
C MET A 117 -8.91 3.12 -26.59
N ASP A 118 -9.07 1.96 -27.23
CA ASP A 118 -10.27 1.63 -27.99
C ASP A 118 -10.60 0.13 -27.94
N PHE A 119 -11.85 -0.21 -28.27
CA PHE A 119 -12.27 -1.59 -28.44
C PHE A 119 -11.92 -2.10 -29.83
N LEU A 120 -11.44 -3.34 -29.89
CA LEU A 120 -11.17 -4.03 -31.15
C LEU A 120 -11.94 -5.35 -31.17
N ASP A 121 -12.75 -5.53 -32.21
CA ASP A 121 -13.45 -6.79 -32.44
C ASP A 121 -12.45 -7.93 -32.74
N LEU A 122 -12.78 -9.16 -32.36
CA LEU A 122 -11.91 -10.33 -32.53
C LEU A 122 -11.57 -10.60 -34.00
N ASP A 123 -12.52 -10.49 -34.92
CA ASP A 123 -12.28 -10.74 -36.35
C ASP A 123 -11.39 -9.64 -36.95
N LYS A 124 -11.58 -8.40 -36.48
CA LYS A 124 -10.72 -7.26 -36.86
C LYS A 124 -9.31 -7.43 -36.29
N ALA A 125 -9.18 -7.87 -35.04
CA ALA A 125 -7.90 -8.18 -34.43
C ALA A 125 -7.19 -9.29 -35.20
N ASP A 126 -7.90 -10.38 -35.54
CA ASP A 126 -7.33 -11.53 -36.25
C ASP A 126 -6.90 -11.16 -37.68
N THR A 127 -7.72 -10.34 -38.36
CA THR A 127 -7.36 -9.74 -39.65
C THR A 127 -6.10 -8.87 -39.54
N ARG A 128 -5.98 -8.09 -38.46
CA ARG A 128 -4.85 -7.16 -38.25
C ARG A 128 -3.57 -7.88 -37.81
N TRP A 129 -3.64 -8.90 -36.95
CA TRP A 129 -2.46 -9.50 -36.29
C TRP A 129 -2.42 -11.04 -36.27
N GLY A 130 -3.53 -11.74 -36.51
CA GLY A 130 -3.75 -13.16 -36.19
C GLY A 130 -3.05 -14.20 -37.08
N ARG A 131 -2.61 -13.84 -38.29
CA ARG A 131 -1.90 -14.76 -39.22
C ARG A 131 -0.43 -15.04 -38.85
N GLY A 132 -0.13 -15.13 -37.55
CA GLY A 132 1.17 -15.54 -37.00
C GLY A 132 2.31 -14.53 -37.18
N ARG A 133 2.02 -13.25 -37.47
CA ARG A 133 3.04 -12.26 -37.86
C ARG A 133 2.94 -10.89 -37.16
N GLY A 134 1.92 -10.67 -36.33
CA GLY A 134 1.63 -9.35 -35.76
C GLY A 134 1.79 -9.23 -34.24
N VAL A 135 1.51 -10.28 -33.46
CA VAL A 135 1.46 -10.20 -31.99
C VAL A 135 2.75 -10.68 -31.33
N PHE A 136 3.32 -9.86 -30.45
CA PHE A 136 4.50 -10.16 -29.65
C PHE A 136 4.16 -10.08 -28.17
N SER A 137 4.20 -11.21 -27.47
CA SER A 137 3.89 -11.24 -26.04
C SER A 137 5.06 -10.72 -25.22
N VAL A 138 4.82 -9.64 -24.47
CA VAL A 138 5.72 -9.13 -23.44
C VAL A 138 5.57 -10.05 -22.24
N LYS A 139 6.49 -11.00 -22.08
CA LYS A 139 6.42 -12.02 -21.01
C LYS A 139 6.51 -11.38 -19.62
N GLY A 140 5.79 -11.97 -18.67
CA GLY A 140 5.73 -11.54 -17.28
C GLY A 140 4.58 -10.60 -16.99
N ASN A 141 4.40 -10.29 -15.71
CA ASN A 141 3.33 -9.42 -15.22
C ASN A 141 3.76 -7.96 -15.24
N THR A 142 2.88 -7.08 -15.68
CA THR A 142 3.17 -5.66 -15.89
C THR A 142 2.30 -4.76 -15.01
N VAL A 143 2.90 -3.71 -14.46
CA VAL A 143 2.16 -2.53 -14.01
C VAL A 143 2.42 -1.43 -15.01
N LEU A 144 1.36 -0.84 -15.53
CA LEU A 144 1.38 0.18 -16.56
C LEU A 144 0.87 1.49 -15.95
N PHE A 145 1.73 2.50 -15.89
CA PHE A 145 1.40 3.81 -15.32
C PHE A 145 1.15 4.82 -16.44
N ASN A 146 -0.05 5.43 -16.43
CA ASN A 146 -0.43 6.49 -17.37
C ASN A 146 -0.17 7.91 -16.82
N ASP A 147 0.24 8.02 -15.55
CA ASP A 147 0.52 9.30 -14.91
C ASP A 147 1.69 10.04 -15.61
N PRO A 148 1.59 11.37 -15.81
CA PRO A 148 2.72 12.20 -16.22
C PRO A 148 3.65 12.53 -15.03
N ASP A 149 4.79 13.14 -15.33
CA ASP A 149 5.83 13.53 -14.36
C ASP A 149 5.35 14.38 -13.16
N GLN A 150 4.24 15.12 -13.33
CA GLN A 150 3.76 16.16 -12.41
C GLN A 150 3.79 15.76 -10.92
N PHE A 151 3.48 14.50 -10.60
CA PHE A 151 3.47 14.00 -9.21
C PHE A 151 4.52 12.92 -8.93
N LEU A 152 5.09 12.29 -9.95
CA LEU A 152 5.91 11.10 -9.77
C LEU A 152 7.27 11.40 -9.14
N GLY A 153 7.83 12.60 -9.37
CA GLY A 153 9.05 13.08 -8.72
C GLY A 153 8.89 13.45 -7.24
N HIS A 154 7.79 13.09 -6.60
CA HIS A 154 7.49 13.44 -5.22
C HIS A 154 7.33 12.18 -4.35
N TYR A 155 8.11 12.10 -3.26
CA TYR A 155 8.20 10.89 -2.41
C TYR A 155 6.85 10.35 -1.94
N TYR A 156 5.97 11.24 -1.45
CA TYR A 156 4.63 10.84 -1.01
C TYR A 156 3.80 10.25 -2.16
N HIS A 157 3.70 10.97 -3.28
CA HIS A 157 2.85 10.57 -4.40
C HIS A 157 3.37 9.29 -5.07
N PHE A 158 4.68 9.07 -5.07
CA PHE A 158 5.26 7.86 -5.64
C PHE A 158 5.10 6.64 -4.72
N VAL A 159 5.48 6.75 -3.44
CA VAL A 159 5.52 5.59 -2.53
C VAL A 159 4.22 5.37 -1.79
N ALA A 160 3.66 6.41 -1.18
CA ALA A 160 2.49 6.34 -0.30
C ALA A 160 1.15 6.51 -1.05
N GLU A 161 1.18 6.77 -2.36
CA GLU A 161 0.00 6.87 -3.20
C GLU A 161 0.08 5.90 -4.40
N LEU A 162 1.04 6.09 -5.32
CA LEU A 162 1.12 5.25 -6.53
C LEU A 162 1.41 3.78 -6.20
N TRP A 163 2.56 3.48 -5.60
CA TRP A 163 2.95 2.11 -5.26
C TRP A 163 2.14 1.53 -4.10
N PHE A 164 1.65 2.38 -3.20
CA PHE A 164 0.68 1.99 -2.17
C PHE A 164 -0.59 1.42 -2.80
N GLY A 165 -1.21 2.17 -3.73
CA GLY A 165 -2.39 1.70 -4.46
C GLY A 165 -2.13 0.45 -5.30
N VAL A 166 -0.98 0.39 -5.98
CA VAL A 166 -0.55 -0.82 -6.72
C VAL A 166 -0.46 -2.02 -5.79
N GLN A 167 0.22 -1.90 -4.66
CA GLN A 167 0.40 -3.01 -3.72
C GLN A 167 -0.94 -3.46 -3.13
N VAL A 168 -1.84 -2.53 -2.76
CA VAL A 168 -3.19 -2.90 -2.29
C VAL A 168 -3.93 -3.68 -3.37
N PHE A 169 -3.99 -3.13 -4.58
CA PHE A 169 -4.79 -3.72 -5.66
C PHE A 169 -4.22 -5.06 -6.10
N TRP A 170 -2.90 -5.16 -6.22
CA TRP A 170 -2.22 -6.38 -6.63
C TRP A 170 -2.34 -7.47 -5.56
N ASP A 171 -2.06 -7.16 -4.29
CA ASP A 171 -2.18 -8.15 -3.20
C ASP A 171 -3.63 -8.61 -3.02
N GLY A 172 -4.60 -7.68 -3.10
CA GLY A 172 -6.02 -8.00 -2.96
C GLY A 172 -6.59 -8.81 -4.12
N ALA A 173 -6.18 -8.52 -5.36
CA ALA A 173 -6.66 -9.23 -6.55
C ALA A 173 -6.33 -10.73 -6.50
N PHE A 174 -5.16 -11.09 -5.98
CA PHE A 174 -4.72 -12.48 -5.84
C PHE A 174 -4.91 -13.05 -4.43
N GLY A 175 -5.30 -12.20 -3.47
CA GLY A 175 -5.65 -12.60 -2.12
C GLY A 175 -6.96 -13.38 -2.06
N ARG A 176 -7.10 -14.18 -1.00
CA ARG A 176 -8.34 -14.90 -0.71
C ARG A 176 -9.46 -13.90 -0.42
N ARG A 177 -10.62 -14.11 -1.04
CA ARG A 177 -11.85 -13.41 -0.67
C ARG A 177 -12.41 -13.99 0.62
N GLU A 178 -12.69 -13.13 1.58
CA GLU A 178 -13.29 -13.48 2.86
C GLU A 178 -14.61 -12.71 3.04
N GLU A 179 -15.73 -13.42 2.88
CA GLU A 179 -17.08 -12.82 2.98
C GLU A 179 -17.35 -12.18 4.34
N GLU A 180 -16.74 -12.69 5.40
CA GLU A 180 -16.85 -12.16 6.75
C GLU A 180 -16.19 -10.79 6.91
N ARG A 181 -15.21 -10.47 6.05
CA ARG A 181 -14.52 -9.17 6.03
C ARG A 181 -15.26 -8.11 5.21
N ILE A 182 -16.19 -8.52 4.35
CA ILE A 182 -17.01 -7.58 3.58
C ILE A 182 -17.83 -6.77 4.59
N PRO A 183 -17.70 -5.43 4.61
CA PRO A 183 -18.44 -4.60 5.56
C PRO A 183 -19.95 -4.84 5.44
N LYS A 184 -20.57 -5.35 6.52
CA LYS A 184 -22.01 -5.61 6.59
C LYS A 184 -22.71 -4.42 7.24
N TRP A 185 -23.51 -3.68 6.48
CA TRP A 185 -24.34 -2.60 7.01
C TRP A 185 -25.82 -2.85 6.69
N GLY A 186 -26.59 -3.28 7.69
CA GLY A 186 -28.05 -3.06 7.79
C GLY A 186 -28.96 -3.42 6.61
N GLY A 187 -28.54 -4.24 5.64
CA GLY A 187 -29.38 -4.62 4.50
C GLY A 187 -29.62 -3.50 3.46
N MET A 188 -28.84 -2.41 3.46
CA MET A 188 -28.84 -1.40 2.41
C MET A 188 -27.58 -1.49 1.55
N ASP A 189 -27.75 -1.41 0.24
CA ASP A 189 -26.68 -1.25 -0.74
C ASP A 189 -26.14 0.18 -0.63
N LEU A 190 -25.09 0.36 0.18
CA LEU A 190 -24.43 1.64 0.35
C LEU A 190 -23.40 1.81 -0.77
N GLY A 191 -23.84 2.37 -1.90
CA GLY A 191 -22.96 3.29 -2.62
C GLY A 191 -22.41 4.35 -1.66
N ASP A 192 -21.26 4.94 -1.97
CA ASP A 192 -20.69 6.20 -1.44
C ASP A 192 -20.56 6.44 0.08
N TRP A 193 -20.99 5.55 0.99
CA TRP A 193 -21.10 5.86 2.44
C TRP A 193 -20.22 5.05 3.39
N ASN A 194 -19.39 4.10 2.91
CA ASN A 194 -18.55 3.26 3.78
C ASN A 194 -17.05 3.66 3.82
N TRP A 195 -16.70 4.87 3.37
CA TRP A 195 -15.33 5.42 3.37
C TRP A 195 -14.68 5.55 4.75
N ASN A 196 -15.47 5.44 5.80
CA ASN A 196 -15.02 5.44 7.18
C ASN A 196 -14.33 4.11 7.50
N ALA A 197 -13.06 3.99 7.12
CA ALA A 197 -12.11 3.11 7.81
C ALA A 197 -12.40 3.26 9.31
N TYR A 198 -12.94 2.21 9.91
CA TYR A 198 -13.55 2.20 11.25
C TYR A 198 -12.77 3.08 12.24
N PRO A 199 -13.41 3.74 13.23
CA PRO A 199 -12.64 4.21 14.38
C PRO A 199 -11.75 3.07 14.81
N ILE A 200 -10.42 3.26 14.82
CA ILE A 200 -9.46 2.25 15.24
C ILE A 200 -9.75 2.01 16.72
N SER A 201 -10.69 1.12 16.99
CA SER A 201 -11.00 0.72 18.34
C SER A 201 -9.88 -0.24 18.74
N SER A 202 -9.04 0.24 19.65
CA SER A 202 -8.04 -0.57 20.36
C SER A 202 -8.66 -1.74 21.14
N GLN A 203 -10.00 -1.75 21.29
CA GLN A 203 -10.74 -2.66 22.16
C GLN A 203 -11.47 -3.80 21.45
N VAL A 204 -11.51 -3.82 20.12
CA VAL A 204 -12.20 -4.92 19.42
C VAL A 204 -11.17 -5.97 19.04
N ASP A 205 -11.37 -7.17 19.59
CA ASP A 205 -10.61 -8.37 19.25
C ASP A 205 -10.65 -8.56 17.73
N HIS A 206 -9.53 -8.31 17.09
CA HIS A 206 -9.34 -8.47 15.67
C HIS A 206 -8.24 -9.48 15.50
N PRO A 207 -8.49 -10.63 14.87
CA PRO A 207 -7.47 -11.64 14.71
C PRO A 207 -6.28 -10.97 14.01
N ALA A 208 -5.25 -10.70 14.80
CA ALA A 208 -4.06 -9.97 14.42
C ALA A 208 -3.23 -10.94 13.61
N PHE A 209 -3.71 -11.23 12.41
CA PHE A 209 -2.93 -11.89 11.40
C PHE A 209 -2.00 -10.82 10.83
N TYR A 210 -0.91 -10.57 11.57
CA TYR A 210 0.39 -10.64 10.91
C TYR A 210 0.48 -12.06 10.32
N GLU A 211 -0.27 -12.32 9.25
CA GLU A 211 -0.04 -13.49 8.43
C GLU A 211 1.42 -13.37 8.03
N GLN A 212 2.23 -14.33 8.49
CA GLN A 212 3.55 -14.59 7.91
C GLN A 212 3.38 -14.45 6.41
N CYS A 213 4.24 -13.64 5.79
CA CYS A 213 4.14 -13.34 4.37
C CYS A 213 3.91 -14.64 3.60
N PRO A 214 2.71 -14.82 3.00
CA PRO A 214 2.26 -16.14 2.60
C PRO A 214 3.24 -16.73 1.57
N SER A 215 3.55 -18.02 1.73
CA SER A 215 4.45 -18.73 0.82
C SER A 215 3.89 -18.87 -0.60
N THR A 216 2.59 -18.63 -0.78
CA THR A 216 1.90 -18.49 -2.06
C THR A 216 1.60 -17.01 -2.30
N SER A 217 2.67 -16.27 -2.60
CA SER A 217 2.60 -14.82 -2.83
C SER A 217 1.86 -14.50 -4.12
N SER A 218 1.17 -13.36 -4.11
CA SER A 218 0.69 -12.66 -5.30
C SER A 218 1.73 -12.76 -6.44
N PRO A 219 1.35 -13.01 -7.70
CA PRO A 219 2.28 -13.18 -8.80
C PRO A 219 3.31 -12.04 -8.82
N PRO A 220 4.60 -12.30 -9.10
CA PRO A 220 5.61 -11.24 -9.05
C PRO A 220 5.31 -10.17 -10.09
N ILE A 221 5.48 -8.89 -9.74
CA ILE A 221 5.47 -7.81 -10.71
C ILE A 221 6.83 -7.81 -11.41
N ASN A 222 6.86 -8.20 -12.69
CA ASN A 222 8.12 -8.32 -13.43
C ASN A 222 8.56 -6.99 -14.05
N ARG A 223 7.60 -6.09 -14.29
CA ARG A 223 7.81 -4.85 -15.03
C ARG A 223 6.90 -3.73 -14.55
N ALA A 224 7.48 -2.55 -14.38
CA ALA A 224 6.77 -1.29 -14.31
C ALA A 224 7.10 -0.47 -15.56
N ILE A 225 6.07 -0.02 -16.29
CA ILE A 225 6.23 0.86 -17.45
C ILE A 225 5.59 2.20 -17.12
N PHE A 226 6.39 3.26 -17.15
CA PHE A 226 5.92 4.63 -17.01
C PHE A 226 5.78 5.25 -18.40
N MET A 227 4.56 5.25 -18.97
CA MET A 227 4.35 5.53 -20.40
C MET A 227 4.62 6.99 -20.81
N HIS A 228 4.55 7.92 -19.86
CA HIS A 228 4.59 9.37 -20.08
C HIS A 228 5.55 10.06 -19.11
N THR A 229 6.54 9.30 -18.68
CA THR A 229 7.57 9.77 -17.76
C THR A 229 8.92 9.24 -18.17
N SER A 230 9.83 10.17 -18.42
CA SER A 230 11.24 9.90 -18.65
C SER A 230 11.89 9.19 -17.47
N SER A 231 13.09 8.69 -17.69
CA SER A 231 13.87 8.08 -16.62
C SER A 231 14.06 9.03 -15.42
N SER A 232 14.21 10.34 -15.60
CA SER A 232 14.39 11.29 -14.50
C SER A 232 13.08 11.72 -13.83
N GLY A 233 11.95 11.72 -14.55
CA GLY A 233 10.69 12.33 -14.10
C GLY A 233 10.08 11.74 -12.83
N TRP A 234 10.30 10.44 -12.56
CA TRP A 234 9.80 9.78 -11.34
C TRP A 234 10.78 9.80 -10.16
N ARG A 235 11.99 10.37 -10.32
CA ARG A 235 13.00 10.39 -9.26
C ARG A 235 12.85 11.65 -8.43
N ASP A 236 12.61 11.46 -7.13
CA ASP A 236 12.55 12.56 -6.18
C ASP A 236 13.93 13.12 -5.85
N THR A 237 13.99 14.39 -5.45
CA THR A 237 15.26 15.06 -5.09
C THR A 237 16.01 14.36 -3.94
N PRO A 238 15.35 13.87 -2.86
CA PRO A 238 16.02 13.07 -1.83
C PRO A 238 16.50 11.67 -2.29
N GLY A 239 15.99 11.18 -3.43
CA GLY A 239 16.31 9.87 -3.99
C GLY A 239 15.67 8.69 -3.25
N PHE A 240 14.57 8.92 -2.51
CA PHE A 240 13.83 7.86 -1.83
C PHE A 240 12.97 7.01 -2.78
N ASN A 241 12.48 7.56 -3.89
CA ASN A 241 11.71 6.81 -4.88
C ASN A 241 12.55 5.67 -5.45
N ALA A 242 13.77 5.98 -5.90
CA ALA A 242 14.69 4.99 -6.43
C ALA A 242 15.12 3.97 -5.37
N TYR A 243 15.40 4.43 -4.15
CA TYR A 243 15.74 3.56 -3.03
C TYR A 243 14.62 2.57 -2.71
N PHE A 244 13.40 3.08 -2.53
CA PHE A 244 12.21 2.28 -2.25
C PHE A 244 12.01 1.22 -3.32
N LEU A 245 12.03 1.61 -4.60
CA LEU A 245 11.72 0.71 -5.69
C LEU A 245 12.74 -0.42 -5.81
N ARG A 246 14.02 -0.11 -5.59
CA ARG A 246 15.11 -1.11 -5.61
C ARG A 246 15.09 -2.02 -4.38
N ALA A 247 14.67 -1.50 -3.23
CA ALA A 247 14.52 -2.28 -2.01
C ALA A 247 13.30 -3.23 -2.08
N ALA A 248 12.14 -2.72 -2.50
CA ALA A 248 10.88 -3.47 -2.55
C ALA A 248 10.81 -4.46 -3.73
N PHE A 249 11.41 -4.12 -4.89
CA PHE A 249 11.30 -4.89 -6.12
C PHE A 249 12.66 -5.04 -6.83
N PRO A 250 13.64 -5.74 -6.23
CA PRO A 250 15.02 -5.75 -6.72
C PRO A 250 15.18 -6.36 -8.12
N SER A 251 14.31 -7.29 -8.52
CA SER A 251 14.34 -7.94 -9.84
C SER A 251 13.40 -7.34 -10.88
N MET A 252 12.67 -6.27 -10.54
CA MET A 252 11.71 -5.66 -11.45
C MET A 252 12.41 -4.79 -12.49
N SER A 253 12.03 -4.99 -13.75
CA SER A 253 12.42 -4.10 -14.84
C SER A 253 11.59 -2.81 -14.80
N ILE A 254 12.25 -1.68 -15.07
CA ILE A 254 11.62 -0.37 -15.11
C ILE A 254 11.84 0.17 -16.49
N GLU A 255 10.75 0.55 -17.15
CA GLU A 255 10.74 1.14 -18.48
C GLU A 255 10.08 2.51 -18.42
N HIS A 256 10.50 3.37 -19.33
CA HIS A 256 10.17 4.80 -19.36
C HIS A 256 9.46 5.17 -20.67
N GLU A 257 9.12 6.45 -20.83
CA GLU A 257 8.42 6.94 -22.02
C GLU A 257 9.15 6.59 -23.31
N GLU A 258 10.49 6.60 -23.30
CA GLU A 258 11.30 6.27 -24.47
C GLU A 258 11.12 4.80 -24.90
N ASP A 259 11.07 3.87 -23.94
CA ASP A 259 10.80 2.45 -24.21
C ASP A 259 9.36 2.22 -24.70
N TRP A 260 8.43 3.07 -24.27
CA TRP A 260 7.05 3.04 -24.73
C TRP A 260 6.92 3.56 -26.16
N GLU A 261 7.61 4.65 -26.49
CA GLU A 261 7.66 5.25 -27.83
C GLU A 261 8.30 4.31 -28.86
N ASP A 262 9.36 3.59 -28.49
CA ASP A 262 9.97 2.57 -29.34
C ASP A 262 8.96 1.46 -29.72
N ARG A 263 8.08 1.09 -28.78
CA ARG A 263 6.97 0.17 -29.08
C ARG A 263 5.90 0.82 -29.93
N ALA A 264 5.54 2.05 -29.62
CA ALA A 264 4.48 2.78 -30.30
C ALA A 264 4.81 3.04 -31.78
N THR A 265 6.10 3.16 -32.12
CA THR A 265 6.56 3.35 -33.50
C THR A 265 6.78 2.05 -34.29
N THR A 266 6.61 0.88 -33.65
CA THR A 266 6.74 -0.41 -34.32
C THR A 266 5.50 -0.73 -35.17
N ASP A 267 5.56 -0.38 -36.45
CA ASP A 267 4.42 -0.51 -37.38
C ASP A 267 3.94 -1.96 -37.59
N GLN A 268 2.62 -2.10 -37.78
CA GLN A 268 1.89 -3.35 -38.04
C GLN A 268 2.05 -4.44 -36.97
N LYS A 269 2.64 -4.12 -35.81
CA LYS A 269 2.78 -5.06 -34.69
C LYS A 269 1.86 -4.70 -33.53
N ALA A 270 1.55 -5.69 -32.72
CA ALA A 270 0.90 -5.54 -31.44
C ALA A 270 1.75 -6.17 -30.34
N PHE A 271 1.96 -5.43 -29.26
CA PHE A 271 2.52 -5.94 -28.03
C PHE A 271 1.39 -6.46 -27.16
N HIS A 272 1.48 -7.71 -26.76
CA HIS A 272 0.50 -8.38 -25.92
C HIS A 272 1.01 -8.47 -24.49
N PHE A 273 0.24 -7.95 -23.54
CA PHE A 273 0.49 -8.03 -22.11
C PHE A 273 -0.45 -9.08 -21.50
N PRO A 274 0.06 -10.27 -21.09
CA PRO A 274 -0.77 -11.36 -20.60
C PRO A 274 -1.53 -11.02 -19.32
N LEU A 275 -0.88 -10.28 -18.41
CA LEU A 275 -1.45 -9.79 -17.17
C LEU A 275 -0.91 -8.38 -16.91
N VAL A 276 -1.79 -7.39 -16.84
CA VAL A 276 -1.39 -5.99 -16.65
C VAL A 276 -2.33 -5.27 -15.71
N LEU A 277 -1.76 -4.61 -14.69
CA LEU A 277 -2.47 -3.61 -13.91
C LEU A 277 -2.21 -2.24 -14.54
N LEU A 278 -3.23 -1.63 -15.14
CA LEU A 278 -3.20 -0.25 -15.60
C LEU A 278 -3.62 0.68 -14.46
N VAL A 279 -2.80 1.70 -14.20
CA VAL A 279 -3.02 2.72 -13.16
C VAL A 279 -3.06 4.10 -13.81
N ASP A 280 -4.10 4.86 -13.50
CA ASP A 280 -4.31 6.23 -14.00
C ASP A 280 -4.94 7.13 -12.93
N ARG A 281 -4.21 8.17 -12.53
CA ARG A 281 -4.65 9.17 -11.56
C ARG A 281 -5.93 9.88 -11.98
N SER A 282 -5.99 10.40 -13.20
CA SER A 282 -7.13 11.20 -13.65
C SER A 282 -8.43 10.41 -13.68
N ALA A 283 -8.36 9.13 -14.05
CA ALA A 283 -9.47 8.21 -14.03
C ALA A 283 -9.89 7.85 -12.59
N ALA A 284 -8.95 7.72 -11.64
CA ALA A 284 -9.27 7.57 -10.22
C ALA A 284 -10.04 8.79 -9.68
N PHE A 285 -9.62 10.01 -10.04
CA PHE A 285 -10.29 11.26 -9.65
C PHE A 285 -11.71 11.45 -10.18
N ARG A 286 -12.20 10.58 -11.08
CA ARG A 286 -13.58 10.63 -11.58
C ARG A 286 -14.59 10.01 -10.63
N ASP A 287 -14.13 9.20 -9.68
CA ASP A 287 -14.97 8.62 -8.63
C ASP A 287 -14.87 9.44 -7.35
N ASP A 288 -15.92 9.42 -6.53
CA ASP A 288 -16.02 10.28 -5.36
C ASP A 288 -14.94 9.97 -4.32
N MET A 289 -14.58 8.70 -4.15
CA MET A 289 -13.58 8.27 -3.16
C MET A 289 -12.26 9.01 -3.31
N THR A 290 -11.74 9.15 -4.53
CA THR A 290 -10.56 9.97 -4.80
C THR A 290 -10.93 11.42 -5.08
N GLY A 291 -11.93 11.71 -5.90
CA GLY A 291 -12.22 13.05 -6.41
C GLY A 291 -12.67 14.05 -5.35
N SER A 292 -13.70 13.69 -4.58
CA SER A 292 -14.40 14.60 -3.66
C SER A 292 -14.09 14.32 -2.19
N HIS A 293 -13.66 13.11 -1.85
CA HIS A 293 -13.44 12.71 -0.46
C HIS A 293 -11.98 12.75 0.00
N THR A 294 -11.09 11.99 -0.63
CA THR A 294 -9.72 11.84 -0.10
C THR A 294 -8.68 12.64 -0.85
N GLN A 295 -8.92 12.94 -2.14
CA GLN A 295 -7.89 13.44 -3.06
C GLN A 295 -6.68 12.49 -3.19
N ARG A 296 -6.83 11.21 -2.80
CA ARG A 296 -5.78 10.19 -2.86
C ARG A 296 -6.15 9.06 -3.79
N THR A 297 -5.35 8.84 -4.83
CA THR A 297 -5.67 7.80 -5.84
C THR A 297 -5.66 6.40 -5.23
N ALA A 298 -4.72 6.15 -4.31
CA ALA A 298 -4.64 4.90 -3.55
C ALA A 298 -5.92 4.55 -2.78
N ALA A 299 -6.73 5.55 -2.42
CA ALA A 299 -7.99 5.33 -1.72
C ALA A 299 -8.98 4.52 -2.56
N GLN A 300 -8.99 4.72 -3.88
CA GLN A 300 -9.87 3.97 -4.77
C GLN A 300 -9.53 2.48 -4.75
N ALA A 301 -8.25 2.16 -4.91
CA ALA A 301 -7.77 0.78 -4.89
C ALA A 301 -8.04 0.10 -3.54
N TRP A 302 -7.76 0.83 -2.45
CA TRP A 302 -7.93 0.34 -1.10
C TRP A 302 -9.38 0.06 -0.74
N GLU A 303 -10.28 1.01 -1.03
CA GLU A 303 -11.70 0.88 -0.73
C GLU A 303 -12.36 -0.24 -1.54
N TYR A 304 -11.98 -0.40 -2.81
CA TYR A 304 -12.47 -1.51 -3.63
C TYR A 304 -12.04 -2.88 -3.08
N MET A 305 -10.76 -3.06 -2.73
CA MET A 305 -10.26 -4.33 -2.21
C MET A 305 -10.83 -4.65 -0.82
N ARG A 306 -11.07 -3.63 -0.01
CA ARG A 306 -11.78 -3.74 1.26
C ARG A 306 -13.24 -4.17 1.06
N ASN A 307 -13.99 -3.46 0.24
CA ASN A 307 -15.43 -3.73 0.03
C ASN A 307 -15.70 -5.07 -0.67
N THR A 308 -14.71 -5.64 -1.36
CA THR A 308 -14.81 -6.99 -1.93
C THR A 308 -14.36 -8.09 -0.97
N GLY A 309 -13.90 -7.75 0.25
CA GLY A 309 -13.46 -8.69 1.28
C GLY A 309 -12.09 -9.32 0.96
N ARG A 310 -11.25 -8.63 0.20
CA ARG A 310 -9.99 -9.16 -0.34
C ARG A 310 -8.75 -8.51 0.28
N LEU A 311 -8.93 -7.52 1.13
CA LEU A 311 -7.82 -6.81 1.76
C LEU A 311 -7.26 -7.58 2.95
N ARG A 312 -6.08 -8.20 2.77
CA ARG A 312 -5.39 -8.96 3.82
C ARG A 312 -4.96 -8.05 4.97
N GLY A 313 -5.36 -8.42 6.19
CA GLY A 313 -5.02 -7.66 7.39
C GLY A 313 -5.43 -6.18 7.30
N GLU A 314 -6.59 -5.87 6.71
CA GLU A 314 -7.14 -4.52 6.52
C GLU A 314 -6.84 -3.57 7.70
N LYS A 315 -7.16 -4.01 8.92
CA LYS A 315 -7.10 -3.18 10.15
C LYS A 315 -5.68 -2.89 10.64
N VAL A 316 -4.68 -3.57 10.09
CA VAL A 316 -3.28 -3.51 10.54
C VAL A 316 -2.33 -3.28 9.36
N GLY A 317 -2.87 -2.93 8.18
CA GLY A 317 -2.05 -2.77 6.98
C GLY A 317 -1.30 -4.05 6.56
N GLY A 318 -1.87 -5.24 6.79
CA GLY A 318 -1.21 -6.53 6.53
C GLY A 318 -0.80 -6.71 5.05
N TRP A 319 -1.61 -6.20 4.14
CA TRP A 319 -1.38 -6.14 2.70
C TRP A 319 -0.08 -5.36 2.32
N TRP A 320 0.37 -4.41 3.15
CA TRP A 320 1.63 -3.66 2.97
C TRP A 320 2.82 -4.30 3.70
N HIS A 321 2.55 -5.14 4.70
CA HIS A 321 3.56 -5.61 5.66
C HIS A 321 4.75 -6.32 4.98
N CYS A 322 4.50 -7.14 3.97
CA CYS A 322 5.57 -7.90 3.31
C CYS A 322 6.52 -6.99 2.53
N LEU A 323 5.95 -6.05 1.78
CA LEU A 323 6.72 -5.03 1.07
C LEU A 323 7.50 -4.14 2.06
N ARG A 324 6.89 -3.79 3.20
CA ARG A 324 7.58 -3.10 4.30
C ARG A 324 8.79 -3.90 4.82
N LYS A 325 8.64 -5.21 5.06
CA LYS A 325 9.73 -6.08 5.53
C LYS A 325 10.89 -6.14 4.54
N GLU A 326 10.63 -6.19 3.24
CA GLU A 326 11.70 -6.17 2.23
C GLU A 326 12.52 -4.87 2.30
N VAL A 327 11.86 -3.72 2.46
CA VAL A 327 12.54 -2.43 2.62
C VAL A 327 13.34 -2.37 3.92
N TRP A 328 12.79 -2.89 5.03
CA TRP A 328 13.52 -2.99 6.29
C TRP A 328 14.76 -3.87 6.19
N ARG A 329 14.63 -5.05 5.57
CA ARG A 329 15.75 -5.97 5.35
C ARG A 329 16.83 -5.33 4.48
N PHE A 330 16.43 -4.63 3.43
CA PHE A 330 17.37 -3.88 2.58
C PHE A 330 18.14 -2.82 3.37
N ALA A 331 17.47 -2.12 4.30
CA ALA A 331 18.08 -1.14 5.19
C ALA A 331 18.89 -1.75 6.35
N GLY A 332 19.01 -3.08 6.44
CA GLY A 332 19.74 -3.75 7.52
C GLY A 332 19.05 -3.72 8.89
N VAL A 333 17.72 -3.61 8.91
CA VAL A 333 16.94 -3.71 10.16
C VAL A 333 16.91 -5.16 10.64
N GLU A 334 17.40 -5.41 11.86
CA GLU A 334 17.31 -6.72 12.50
C GLU A 334 15.87 -7.03 12.92
N GLU A 335 15.36 -8.21 12.54
CA GLU A 335 13.96 -8.60 12.81
C GLU A 335 13.70 -8.86 14.32
N ASP A 336 14.75 -9.05 15.12
CA ASP A 336 14.72 -9.52 16.51
C ASP A 336 14.13 -8.52 17.54
N GLY A 337 13.66 -7.34 17.11
CA GLY A 337 13.00 -6.36 17.97
C GLY A 337 11.60 -5.93 17.53
N VAL A 338 11.21 -6.26 16.29
CA VAL A 338 9.95 -5.78 15.68
C VAL A 338 8.88 -6.86 15.69
N GLU A 339 9.29 -8.13 15.71
CA GLU A 339 8.42 -9.22 16.10
C GLU A 339 8.23 -9.21 17.61
N GLY A 340 7.19 -8.52 18.06
CA GLY A 340 6.47 -9.04 19.21
C GLY A 340 6.14 -10.49 18.88
N LYS A 341 6.74 -11.45 19.61
CA LYS A 341 6.32 -12.86 19.72
C LYS A 341 4.90 -12.98 20.30
N ALA A 342 3.98 -12.17 19.78
CA ALA A 342 2.61 -11.94 20.24
C ALA A 342 1.62 -12.00 19.08
N ALA A 343 1.99 -12.59 17.94
CA ALA A 343 1.01 -13.44 17.29
C ALA A 343 0.83 -14.66 18.21
N LEU A 344 -0.42 -14.98 18.57
CA LEU A 344 -0.89 -16.16 19.31
C LEU A 344 -1.27 -15.95 20.78
N ALA A 345 -2.16 -14.99 21.06
CA ALA A 345 -3.35 -15.21 21.91
C ALA A 345 -4.16 -13.91 22.05
N GLY A 346 -5.29 -13.77 21.34
CA GLY A 346 -6.33 -12.82 21.74
C GLY A 346 -6.60 -11.59 20.86
N GLY A 347 -6.09 -11.51 19.61
CA GLY A 347 -6.64 -10.55 18.64
C GLY A 347 -6.41 -9.05 18.92
N THR A 348 -5.34 -8.67 19.62
CA THR A 348 -4.96 -7.25 19.75
C THR A 348 -3.62 -6.99 19.07
N LEU A 349 -3.42 -5.77 18.53
CA LEU A 349 -2.10 -5.32 18.04
C LEU A 349 -1.02 -5.52 19.12
N PRO A 350 0.27 -5.68 18.73
CA PRO A 350 1.33 -5.88 19.71
C PRO A 350 1.54 -4.62 20.56
N LYS A 351 1.80 -4.81 21.86
CA LYS A 351 2.35 -3.77 22.73
C LYS A 351 3.85 -3.70 22.49
N PRO A 352 4.41 -2.52 22.18
CA PRO A 352 5.85 -2.37 21.97
C PRO A 352 6.61 -2.53 23.30
N ASN A 353 7.85 -3.06 23.23
CA ASN A 353 8.73 -3.15 24.41
C ASN A 353 9.30 -1.80 24.85
N LYS A 354 9.32 -0.82 23.93
CA LYS A 354 9.81 0.53 24.10
C LYS A 354 8.98 1.47 23.22
N ILE A 355 8.56 2.60 23.76
CA ILE A 355 7.94 3.68 22.99
C ILE A 355 9.05 4.55 22.40
N LEU A 356 9.15 4.60 21.08
CA LEU A 356 10.01 5.55 20.40
C LEU A 356 9.16 6.69 19.81
N ILE A 357 9.39 7.91 20.30
CA ILE A 357 8.90 9.15 19.71
C ILE A 357 9.97 9.66 18.76
N THR A 358 9.63 9.73 17.48
CA THR A 358 10.50 10.31 16.44
C THR A 358 9.89 11.61 15.98
N TYR A 359 10.57 12.71 16.27
CA TYR A 359 10.24 14.04 15.74
C TYR A 359 11.08 14.32 14.49
N ILE A 360 10.45 14.38 13.33
CA ILE A 360 11.12 14.81 12.09
C ILE A 360 11.28 16.33 12.13
N SER A 361 12.51 16.75 12.46
CA SER A 361 12.90 18.15 12.38
C SER A 361 13.18 18.52 10.93
N ARG A 362 12.53 19.60 10.48
CA ARG A 362 12.73 20.19 9.15
C ARG A 362 13.56 21.47 9.18
N GLN A 363 14.19 21.79 10.31
CA GLN A 363 14.93 23.04 10.47
C GLN A 363 16.13 23.14 9.51
N SER A 364 16.71 21.99 9.13
CA SER A 364 17.77 21.87 8.12
C SER A 364 17.26 21.89 6.67
N GLY A 365 15.95 21.79 6.45
CA GLY A 365 15.33 21.78 5.12
C GLY A 365 15.15 23.18 4.51
N SER A 366 14.46 23.26 3.38
CA SER A 366 14.22 24.54 2.67
C SER A 366 12.84 25.15 2.88
N ARG A 367 11.82 24.36 3.26
CA ARG A 367 10.41 24.78 3.38
C ARG A 367 9.69 24.01 4.49
N ARG A 368 8.49 24.46 4.89
CA ARG A 368 7.60 23.80 5.87
C ARG A 368 8.31 23.53 7.20
N LYS A 369 8.88 24.60 7.74
CA LYS A 369 9.63 24.61 9.00
C LYS A 369 8.75 25.16 10.11
N LEU A 370 9.08 24.78 11.33
CA LEU A 370 8.54 25.48 12.48
C LEU A 370 9.29 26.81 12.65
N THR A 371 8.64 27.79 13.27
CA THR A 371 9.37 28.94 13.82
C THR A 371 10.44 28.45 14.81
N THR A 372 11.53 29.20 14.97
CA THR A 372 12.62 28.82 15.90
C THR A 372 12.10 28.60 17.31
N ASP A 373 11.29 29.53 17.84
CA ASP A 373 10.72 29.43 19.18
C ASP A 373 9.82 28.20 19.34
N SER A 374 8.99 27.90 18.34
CA SER A 374 8.13 26.71 18.36
C SER A 374 8.93 25.41 18.28
N HIS A 375 10.00 25.37 17.48
CA HIS A 375 10.89 24.22 17.40
C HIS A 375 11.60 23.96 18.74
N ASP A 376 12.27 24.99 19.28
CA ASP A 376 13.05 24.87 20.52
C ASP A 376 12.14 24.53 21.70
N GLY A 377 10.97 25.19 21.80
CA GLY A 377 9.97 24.89 22.81
C GLY A 377 9.40 23.48 22.70
N LEU A 378 9.12 22.99 21.49
CA LEU A 378 8.66 21.61 21.28
C LEU A 378 9.73 20.60 21.70
N VAL A 379 10.98 20.77 21.27
CA VAL A 379 12.09 19.88 21.62
C VAL A 379 12.33 19.84 23.13
N GLN A 380 12.30 21.01 23.79
CA GLN A 380 12.46 21.10 25.24
C GLN A 380 11.36 20.32 25.96
N VAL A 381 10.09 20.60 25.65
CA VAL A 381 8.95 19.99 26.35
C VAL A 381 8.86 18.48 26.09
N LEU A 382 9.23 18.00 24.89
CA LEU A 382 9.32 16.56 24.61
C LEU A 382 10.42 15.89 25.43
N LYS A 383 11.61 16.51 25.56
CA LYS A 383 12.71 15.97 26.38
C LYS A 383 12.32 15.89 27.86
N GLU A 384 11.68 16.93 28.38
CA GLU A 384 11.18 16.97 29.75
C GLU A 384 10.14 15.87 29.99
N PHE A 385 9.16 15.73 29.08
CA PHE A 385 8.12 14.69 29.16
C PHE A 385 8.72 13.28 29.20
N VAL A 386 9.64 12.95 28.30
CA VAL A 386 10.32 11.64 28.29
C VAL A 386 11.14 11.42 29.56
N GLY A 387 11.80 12.47 30.06
CA GLY A 387 12.56 12.42 31.31
C GLY A 387 11.69 12.07 32.52
N VAL A 388 10.55 12.76 32.66
CA VAL A 388 9.56 12.52 33.74
C VAL A 388 8.98 11.12 33.63
N TRP A 389 8.55 10.71 32.43
CA TRP A 389 7.99 9.38 32.18
C TRP A 389 8.93 8.26 32.67
N ASN A 390 10.20 8.32 32.28
CA ASN A 390 11.20 7.32 32.65
C ASN A 390 11.60 7.39 34.13
N ALA A 391 11.58 8.57 34.75
CA ALA A 391 11.81 8.71 36.19
C ALA A 391 10.69 8.04 36.99
N GLU A 392 9.44 8.33 36.67
CA GLU A 392 8.29 7.70 37.33
C GLU A 392 8.26 6.19 37.13
N ARG A 393 8.63 5.70 35.94
CA ARG A 393 8.77 4.27 35.66
C ARG A 393 9.77 3.63 36.63
N ARG A 394 10.98 4.19 36.75
CA ARG A 394 12.01 3.67 37.67
C ARG A 394 11.53 3.66 39.11
N GLU A 395 10.84 4.71 39.56
CA GLU A 395 10.25 4.74 40.90
C GLU A 395 9.20 3.65 41.11
N ARG A 396 8.34 3.39 40.11
CA ARG A 396 7.35 2.29 40.15
C ARG A 396 8.05 0.93 40.24
N GLU A 397 9.07 0.70 39.42
CA GLU A 397 9.88 -0.52 39.46
C GLU A 397 10.54 -0.74 40.82
N GLU A 398 11.17 0.29 41.40
CA GLU A 398 11.77 0.21 42.74
C GLU A 398 10.73 -0.06 43.83
N ARG A 399 9.57 0.60 43.79
CA ARG A 399 8.46 0.36 44.73
C ARG A 399 7.96 -1.07 44.64
N ASN A 400 7.83 -1.61 43.44
CA ASN A 400 7.41 -3.01 43.22
C ASN A 400 8.45 -3.99 43.75
N GLN A 401 9.75 -3.79 43.44
CA GLN A 401 10.83 -4.63 43.98
C GLN A 401 10.93 -4.59 45.51
N ARG A 402 10.69 -3.41 46.14
CA ARG A 402 10.64 -3.29 47.61
C ARG A 402 9.47 -4.07 48.21
N ARG A 403 8.28 -4.00 47.58
CA ARG A 403 7.10 -4.77 48.01
C ARG A 403 7.35 -6.28 47.91
N GLU A 404 7.93 -6.73 46.80
CA GLU A 404 8.28 -8.15 46.60
C GLU A 404 9.28 -8.67 47.63
N ARG A 405 10.30 -7.87 47.98
CA ARG A 405 11.25 -8.24 49.04
C ARG A 405 10.60 -8.36 50.43
N ASN A 406 9.57 -7.55 50.70
CA ASN A 406 8.89 -7.52 51.99
C ASN A 406 7.78 -8.59 52.12
N GLN A 407 7.30 -9.17 51.01
CA GLN A 407 6.38 -10.30 51.00
C GLN A 407 7.17 -11.62 50.94
N HIS A 408 7.59 -12.13 52.11
CA HIS A 408 7.85 -13.57 52.25
C HIS A 408 6.50 -14.29 52.31
N GLU A 409 6.38 -15.37 51.55
CA GLU A 409 5.22 -16.28 51.43
C GLU A 409 4.04 -15.85 50.54
N ASN A 410 3.93 -16.64 49.46
CA ASN A 410 2.75 -17.16 48.77
C ASN A 410 2.52 -16.78 47.28
N THR A 411 2.81 -17.81 46.48
CA THR A 411 2.35 -18.15 45.13
C THR A 411 2.94 -17.41 43.94
N THR A 412 3.85 -18.13 43.29
CA THR A 412 4.43 -17.97 41.94
C THR A 412 3.38 -17.81 40.81
N VAL A 413 2.09 -17.96 41.11
CA VAL A 413 0.99 -18.04 40.13
C VAL A 413 0.43 -16.66 39.71
N GLU A 414 0.56 -15.61 40.54
CA GLU A 414 0.22 -14.23 40.14
C GLU A 414 1.35 -13.51 39.39
N ARG A 415 2.56 -14.10 39.39
CA ARG A 415 3.79 -13.51 38.85
C ARG A 415 3.77 -13.33 37.32
N GLU A 416 2.98 -14.14 36.61
CA GLU A 416 2.91 -14.17 35.14
C GLU A 416 1.65 -13.52 34.56
N LYS A 417 0.74 -12.99 35.39
CA LYS A 417 -0.56 -12.45 34.94
C LYS A 417 -0.74 -10.93 35.06
N ARG A 418 0.31 -10.17 35.44
CA ARG A 418 0.25 -8.71 35.27
C ARG A 418 0.61 -8.35 33.85
N HIS A 419 -0.42 -8.08 33.03
CA HIS A 419 -0.25 -7.31 31.82
C HIS A 419 0.61 -6.07 32.16
N ARG A 420 1.76 -5.89 31.50
CA ARG A 420 2.55 -4.65 31.64
C ARG A 420 1.62 -3.46 31.39
N GLU A 421 1.50 -2.58 32.39
CA GLU A 421 0.82 -1.32 32.19
C GLU A 421 1.67 -0.49 31.22
N VAL A 422 1.02 0.36 30.42
CA VAL A 422 1.74 1.23 29.48
C VAL A 422 2.79 2.10 30.19
N LYS A 423 2.49 2.49 31.44
CA LYS A 423 3.34 3.29 32.32
C LYS A 423 4.64 2.60 32.74
N ASP A 424 4.78 1.30 32.47
CA ASP A 424 5.98 0.50 32.73
C ASP A 424 6.89 0.38 31.49
N ILE A 425 6.50 0.96 30.35
CA ILE A 425 7.26 0.89 29.09
C ILE A 425 8.28 2.05 29.05
N GLU A 426 9.50 1.80 28.56
CA GLU A 426 10.51 2.85 28.37
C GLU A 426 10.08 3.80 27.27
N MET A 427 10.39 5.08 27.41
CA MET A 427 10.19 6.05 26.34
C MET A 427 11.53 6.64 25.88
N GLU A 428 11.70 6.79 24.58
CA GLU A 428 12.84 7.43 23.95
C GLU A 428 12.37 8.50 22.96
N LEU A 429 13.14 9.58 22.86
CA LEU A 429 12.93 10.64 21.89
C LEU A 429 14.11 10.69 20.93
N ILE A 430 13.82 10.67 19.63
CA ILE A 430 14.76 11.00 18.57
C ILE A 430 14.27 12.28 17.87
N VAL A 431 15.09 13.32 17.90
CA VAL A 431 14.91 14.50 17.04
C VAL A 431 15.67 14.23 15.75
N MET A 432 14.95 13.78 14.73
CA MET A 432 15.50 13.31 13.47
C MET A 432 15.59 14.45 12.46
N GLU A 433 16.81 14.87 12.14
CA GLU A 433 17.10 15.70 10.97
C GLU A 433 17.40 14.79 9.78
N ALA A 434 16.37 14.47 8.99
CA ALA A 434 16.45 13.45 7.94
C ALA A 434 17.56 13.76 6.91
N GLU A 435 17.81 15.03 6.61
CA GLU A 435 18.84 15.49 5.68
C GLU A 435 20.28 15.14 6.12
N LYS A 436 20.48 14.81 7.41
CA LYS A 436 21.78 14.42 7.97
C LYS A 436 21.97 12.91 8.07
N LEU A 437 20.97 12.13 7.68
CA LEU A 437 20.98 10.67 7.77
C LEU A 437 20.97 10.03 6.37
N THR A 438 21.66 8.92 6.23
CA THR A 438 21.51 8.03 5.08
C THR A 438 20.08 7.47 5.02
N LYS A 439 19.68 6.97 3.85
CA LYS A 439 18.35 6.37 3.68
C LYS A 439 18.18 5.12 4.56
N ASP A 440 19.23 4.32 4.73
CA ASP A 440 19.21 3.15 5.62
C ASP A 440 19.00 3.59 7.08
N GLU A 441 19.74 4.58 7.57
CA GLU A 441 19.58 5.11 8.95
C GLU A 441 18.16 5.67 9.17
N GLN A 442 17.59 6.38 8.19
CA GLN A 442 16.21 6.85 8.27
C GLN A 442 15.23 5.67 8.40
N ILE A 443 15.36 4.63 7.58
CA ILE A 443 14.49 3.44 7.68
C ILE A 443 14.71 2.70 9.01
N GLN A 444 15.93 2.61 9.52
CA GLN A 444 16.24 1.98 10.81
C GLN A 444 15.61 2.70 12.01
N VAL A 445 15.56 4.03 11.99
CA VAL A 445 14.83 4.81 13.02
C VAL A 445 13.33 4.59 12.89
N ILE A 446 12.82 4.65 11.67
CA ILE A 446 11.38 4.59 11.40
C ILE A 446 10.79 3.21 11.66
N SER A 447 11.53 2.13 11.39
CA SER A 447 11.09 0.75 11.65
C SER A 447 10.89 0.45 13.14
N ARG A 448 11.44 1.28 14.02
CA ARG A 448 11.27 1.20 15.48
C ARG A 448 10.30 2.24 16.04
N THR A 449 9.88 3.20 15.22
CA THR A 449 9.09 4.35 15.66
C THR A 449 7.69 3.92 16.08
N THR A 450 7.26 4.38 17.26
CA THR A 450 5.88 4.20 17.74
C THR A 450 5.05 5.45 17.49
N ILE A 451 5.59 6.63 17.82
CA ILE A 451 4.93 7.91 17.56
C ILE A 451 5.81 8.69 16.60
N LEU A 452 5.30 8.96 15.39
CA LEU A 452 5.97 9.80 14.42
C LEU A 452 5.31 11.18 14.42
N LEU A 453 6.09 12.24 14.59
CA LEU A 453 5.55 13.60 14.55
C LEU A 453 6.43 14.55 13.76
N GLY A 454 5.82 15.58 13.18
CA GLY A 454 6.55 16.61 12.45
C GLY A 454 5.64 17.58 11.70
N PRO A 455 6.20 18.65 11.12
CA PRO A 455 5.47 19.55 10.24
C PRO A 455 4.97 18.80 9.00
N HIS A 456 3.79 19.18 8.51
CA HIS A 456 3.21 18.66 7.28
C HIS A 456 4.25 18.63 6.13
N GLY A 457 4.38 17.47 5.49
CA GLY A 457 5.17 17.30 4.27
C GLY A 457 6.06 16.05 4.26
N ASN A 458 6.91 15.96 3.23
CA ASN A 458 7.47 14.70 2.70
C ASN A 458 8.13 13.79 3.71
N GLY A 459 8.69 14.33 4.79
CA GLY A 459 9.28 13.53 5.86
C GLY A 459 8.28 12.51 6.45
N LEU A 460 7.00 12.89 6.61
CA LEU A 460 5.98 12.00 7.18
C LEU A 460 5.62 10.82 6.27
N THR A 461 6.06 10.80 5.01
CA THR A 461 5.88 9.63 4.11
C THR A 461 6.50 8.37 4.70
N HIS A 462 7.52 8.51 5.54
CA HIS A 462 8.13 7.42 6.28
C HIS A 462 7.13 6.61 7.14
N LEU A 463 5.94 7.13 7.45
CA LEU A 463 4.89 6.39 8.15
C LEU A 463 4.60 5.02 7.52
N VAL A 464 4.76 4.87 6.19
CA VAL A 464 4.51 3.59 5.51
C VAL A 464 5.48 2.50 5.95
N PHE A 465 6.63 2.87 6.53
CA PHE A 465 7.64 1.97 7.08
C PHE A 465 7.57 1.81 8.60
N MET A 466 6.59 2.42 9.28
CA MET A 466 6.37 2.18 10.70
C MET A 466 5.71 0.82 10.95
N PRO A 467 6.05 0.11 12.04
CA PRO A 467 5.28 -1.03 12.52
C PRO A 467 3.95 -0.55 13.13
N PRO A 468 2.80 -1.16 12.77
CA PRO A 468 1.56 -0.93 13.49
C PRO A 468 1.62 -1.60 14.88
N THR A 469 1.27 -0.88 15.93
CA THR A 469 1.24 -1.34 17.32
C THR A 469 0.02 -0.77 18.02
N GLN A 470 -0.28 -1.19 19.24
CA GLN A 470 -1.39 -0.62 20.02
C GLN A 470 -1.29 0.89 20.21
N TYR A 471 -0.09 1.49 20.05
CA TYR A 471 0.15 2.92 20.27
C TYR A 471 0.66 3.65 19.03
N SER A 472 0.73 2.98 17.87
CA SER A 472 1.26 3.60 16.65
C SER A 472 0.43 4.81 16.23
N THR A 473 1.05 5.99 16.24
CA THR A 473 0.36 7.27 16.05
C THR A 473 1.20 8.23 15.23
N ILE A 474 0.56 8.90 14.27
CA ILE A 474 1.14 9.98 13.49
C ILE A 474 0.58 11.30 14.04
N ILE A 475 1.44 12.23 14.40
CA ILE A 475 1.06 13.57 14.85
C ILE A 475 1.57 14.58 13.82
N GLU A 476 0.64 15.17 13.09
CA GLU A 476 0.95 16.05 11.98
C GLU A 476 0.70 17.51 12.36
N ILE A 477 1.75 18.33 12.28
CA ILE A 477 1.70 19.74 12.65
C ILE A 477 1.45 20.56 11.39
N PHE A 478 0.32 21.27 11.35
CA PHE A 478 -0.04 22.15 10.24
C PHE A 478 0.07 23.62 10.64
N TYR A 479 0.18 24.47 9.63
CA TYR A 479 -0.16 25.88 9.79
C TYR A 479 -1.65 25.99 10.17
N PRO A 480 -2.03 26.80 11.18
CA PRO A 480 -3.42 26.93 11.62
C PRO A 480 -4.39 27.24 10.47
N GLY A 481 -5.53 26.56 10.45
CA GLY A 481 -6.52 26.62 9.37
C GLY A 481 -6.24 25.66 8.22
N GLY A 482 -5.01 25.13 8.11
CA GLY A 482 -4.62 24.27 6.99
C GLY A 482 -4.80 22.78 7.26
N PHE A 483 -5.24 22.05 6.26
CA PHE A 483 -5.40 20.60 6.34
C PHE A 483 -5.34 19.95 4.96
N ALA A 484 -4.71 18.78 4.90
CA ALA A 484 -4.70 17.92 3.73
C ALA A 484 -4.78 16.46 4.14
N HIS A 485 -5.37 15.62 3.28
CA HIS A 485 -5.64 14.21 3.60
C HIS A 485 -4.41 13.29 3.52
N ASP A 486 -3.25 13.77 3.05
CA ASP A 486 -2.07 13.00 2.70
C ASP A 486 -1.73 11.94 3.77
N TYR A 487 -1.24 12.37 4.92
CA TYR A 487 -0.84 11.43 5.98
C TYR A 487 -2.02 11.00 6.86
N HIS A 488 -3.11 11.78 6.89
CA HIS A 488 -4.36 11.41 7.55
C HIS A 488 -4.93 10.09 7.00
N TRP A 489 -5.15 10.03 5.69
CA TRP A 489 -5.72 8.85 5.04
C TRP A 489 -4.74 7.68 5.07
N THR A 490 -3.46 7.90 4.69
CA THR A 490 -2.47 6.82 4.62
C THR A 490 -2.23 6.17 5.99
N SER A 491 -2.19 6.94 7.08
CA SER A 491 -2.02 6.39 8.44
C SER A 491 -3.18 5.45 8.80
N ARG A 492 -4.42 5.88 8.53
CA ARG A 492 -5.62 5.09 8.84
C ARG A 492 -5.72 3.83 7.98
N ALA A 493 -5.36 3.91 6.70
CA ALA A 493 -5.30 2.76 5.79
C ALA A 493 -4.29 1.68 6.23
N LEU A 494 -3.29 2.06 7.03
CA LEU A 494 -2.30 1.15 7.64
C LEU A 494 -2.67 0.71 9.06
N GLY A 495 -3.83 1.10 9.58
CA GLY A 495 -4.27 0.76 10.92
C GLY A 495 -3.59 1.57 12.04
N MET A 496 -3.02 2.73 11.71
CA MET A 496 -2.37 3.62 12.68
C MET A 496 -3.26 4.82 13.01
N ARG A 497 -3.13 5.33 14.24
CA ARG A 497 -3.82 6.56 14.63
C ARG A 497 -3.18 7.76 13.95
N TRP A 498 -3.98 8.81 13.77
CA TRP A 498 -3.51 10.08 13.25
C TRP A 498 -4.13 11.23 14.04
N VAL A 499 -3.35 12.27 14.33
CA VAL A 499 -3.82 13.49 14.99
C VAL A 499 -3.20 14.69 14.30
N GLY A 500 -4.03 15.64 13.88
CA GLY A 500 -3.59 16.94 13.37
C GLY A 500 -3.45 17.94 14.51
N VAL A 501 -2.44 18.82 14.44
CA VAL A 501 -2.19 19.88 15.43
C VAL A 501 -2.16 21.24 14.73
N TRP A 502 -2.94 22.17 15.26
CA TRP A 502 -2.92 23.59 14.92
C TRP A 502 -2.50 24.38 16.14
N ASN A 503 -1.22 24.74 16.21
CA ASN A 503 -0.64 25.48 17.31
C ASN A 503 -1.00 24.93 18.71
N ASP A 504 -2.03 25.51 19.35
CA ASP A 504 -2.53 25.23 20.70
C ASP A 504 -3.75 24.29 20.73
N SER A 505 -4.20 23.78 19.58
CA SER A 505 -5.32 22.87 19.43
C SER A 505 -4.96 21.62 18.62
N SER A 506 -5.79 20.58 18.71
CA SER A 506 -5.64 19.36 17.94
C SER A 506 -7.00 18.82 17.47
N PHE A 507 -6.95 18.01 16.42
CA PHE A 507 -8.12 17.39 15.82
C PHE A 507 -7.77 16.00 15.29
N THR A 508 -8.77 15.15 15.17
CA THR A 508 -8.64 13.79 14.67
C THR A 508 -10.00 13.31 14.22
N TYR A 509 -10.04 12.22 13.47
CA TYR A 509 -11.28 11.60 13.02
C TYR A 509 -12.25 11.32 14.19
N PRO A 510 -13.57 11.59 14.05
CA PRO A 510 -14.28 12.09 12.85
C PRO A 510 -14.43 13.62 12.78
N ASN A 511 -13.61 14.36 13.53
CA ASN A 511 -13.73 15.81 13.69
C ASN A 511 -12.60 16.55 12.96
N GLU A 512 -12.18 16.07 11.79
CA GLU A 512 -11.25 16.77 10.92
C GLU A 512 -11.88 18.03 10.27
N PRO A 513 -11.08 19.09 10.03
CA PRO A 513 -11.53 20.26 9.28
C PRO A 513 -11.64 19.94 7.78
N ASN A 514 -12.21 20.88 7.02
CA ASN A 514 -12.18 20.80 5.56
C ASN A 514 -10.74 20.97 5.04
N VAL A 515 -10.45 20.38 3.88
CA VAL A 515 -9.19 20.60 3.18
C VAL A 515 -9.04 22.08 2.86
N ASP A 516 -7.95 22.68 3.32
CA ASP A 516 -7.63 24.08 3.09
C ASP A 516 -6.11 24.29 3.08
N TYR A 517 -5.66 25.22 2.25
CA TYR A 517 -4.26 25.55 2.01
C TYR A 517 -4.04 27.06 2.27
N PRO A 518 -4.15 27.52 3.53
CA PRO A 518 -4.05 28.94 3.86
C PRO A 518 -2.66 29.50 3.55
N GLU A 519 -2.57 30.83 3.49
CA GLU A 519 -1.27 31.53 3.46
C GLU A 519 -0.44 31.09 4.68
N GLY A 520 0.75 30.53 4.44
CA GLY A 520 1.59 29.92 5.47
C GLY A 520 1.63 28.39 5.44
N PHE A 521 0.70 27.70 4.76
CA PHE A 521 0.63 26.23 4.73
C PHE A 521 1.91 25.56 4.21
N GLN A 522 2.59 26.20 3.24
CA GLN A 522 3.82 25.69 2.64
C GLN A 522 5.09 26.43 3.10
N GLU A 523 4.95 27.38 4.02
CA GLU A 523 6.01 28.33 4.40
C GLU A 523 6.86 27.82 5.57
N ASP A 524 7.84 28.61 6.01
CA ASP A 524 8.86 28.21 7.00
C ASP A 524 8.63 28.78 8.41
N TYR A 525 7.41 29.20 8.72
CA TYR A 525 7.02 29.81 9.99
C TYR A 525 5.80 29.13 10.62
N ILE A 526 5.70 27.80 10.55
CA ILE A 526 4.58 27.04 11.13
C ILE A 526 4.64 27.13 12.67
N PRO A 527 3.61 27.65 13.35
CA PRO A 527 3.59 27.72 14.80
C PRO A 527 3.16 26.38 15.42
N VAL A 528 3.78 26.02 16.54
CA VAL A 528 3.31 24.93 17.41
C VAL A 528 3.55 25.22 18.88
N HIS A 529 2.56 24.90 19.72
CA HIS A 529 2.69 24.94 21.17
C HIS A 529 3.05 23.54 21.67
N GLY A 530 4.28 23.37 22.17
CA GLY A 530 4.82 22.05 22.55
C GLY A 530 3.97 21.28 23.57
N LYS A 531 3.30 21.99 24.49
CA LYS A 531 2.43 21.36 25.49
C LYS A 531 1.21 20.67 24.84
N THR A 532 0.67 21.23 23.77
CA THR A 532 -0.43 20.62 23.00
C THR A 532 -0.01 19.27 22.46
N VAL A 533 1.18 19.18 21.88
CA VAL A 533 1.74 17.92 21.34
C VAL A 533 1.92 16.88 22.46
N VAL A 534 2.44 17.28 23.63
CA VAL A 534 2.55 16.37 24.78
C VAL A 534 1.19 15.88 25.27
N ASN A 535 0.19 16.77 25.33
CA ASN A 535 -1.17 16.36 25.71
C ASN A 535 -1.74 15.31 24.73
N VAL A 536 -1.50 15.50 23.43
CA VAL A 536 -1.87 14.50 22.40
C VAL A 536 -1.15 13.17 22.65
N ILE A 537 0.16 13.19 22.94
CA ILE A 537 0.93 11.98 23.25
C ILE A 537 0.39 11.28 24.51
N GLU A 538 0.07 12.02 25.57
CA GLU A 538 -0.55 11.45 26.77
C GLU A 538 -1.89 10.77 26.47
N ASP A 539 -2.73 11.40 25.63
CA ASP A 539 -4.04 10.88 25.26
C ASP A 539 -3.97 9.58 24.43
N VAL A 540 -2.90 9.37 23.66
CA VAL A 540 -2.63 8.09 22.97
C VAL A 540 -2.58 6.91 23.96
N PHE A 541 -2.12 7.14 25.19
CA PHE A 541 -1.96 6.10 26.20
C PHE A 541 -3.14 5.99 27.18
N ARG A 542 -4.10 6.92 27.13
CA ARG A 542 -5.30 6.90 28.00
C ARG A 542 -6.47 6.08 27.42
N ARG A 543 -6.47 5.85 26.10
CA ARG A 543 -7.53 5.17 25.33
C ARG A 543 -7.11 3.75 24.95
#